data_AF-A0A516NM91-F1
#
_entry.id   AF-A0A516NM91-F1
#
_cell.length_a   1.000
_cell.length_b   1.000
_cell.length_c   1.000
_cell.angle_alpha   90.00
_cell.angle_beta   90.00
_cell.angle_gamma   90.00
#
_symmetry.space_group_name_H-M   'P 1'
#
loop_
_entity.id
_entity.type
_entity.pdbx_description
1 polymer ?
#
loop_
_entity_poly.entity_id
_entity_poly.type
_entity_poly.pdbx_seq_one_letter_code
_entity_poly.pdbx_strand_id
1 'polypeptide(L)'
;MTEELSPHDLLSSGHYGQDAIRAVESLKDTGREANCPEFTDRLASILIDGLRVLDSLPRDEPFWRGTNAVATLYKLGNHAVERLEATPDDRTARWVLVASALAAGSSDGGLSWLGPLITADAVVVHDAVMIADIVQNLIGLNASEALRQACAGVDREELRRRAPADGDAASGRVLALLEGDQ
;
A
#
# COMPACT_ATOMS: atom_id res chain seq x y z
N MET A 1 -14.85 -10.36 -18.07
CA MET A 1 -15.76 -9.93 -16.99
C MET A 1 -15.50 -10.84 -15.82
N THR A 2 -14.54 -10.48 -14.98
CA THR A 2 -14.36 -11.09 -13.66
C THR A 2 -15.36 -10.38 -12.75
N GLU A 3 -16.37 -11.10 -12.25
CA GLU A 3 -17.26 -10.57 -11.22
C GLU A 3 -16.38 -10.19 -10.01
N GLU A 4 -16.34 -8.90 -9.66
CA GLU A 4 -15.83 -8.47 -8.38
C GLU A 4 -16.75 -9.04 -7.30
N LEU A 5 -16.26 -10.07 -6.60
CA LEU A 5 -16.91 -10.55 -5.40
C LEU A 5 -17.06 -9.37 -4.44
N SER A 6 -18.28 -9.10 -3.99
CA SER A 6 -18.54 -8.14 -2.93
C SER A 6 -17.62 -8.46 -1.75
N PRO A 7 -17.12 -7.47 -0.98
CA PRO A 7 -16.45 -7.74 0.29
C PRO A 7 -17.23 -8.78 1.09
N HIS A 8 -18.56 -8.68 1.14
CA HIS A 8 -19.46 -9.65 1.76
C HIS A 8 -19.29 -11.13 1.28
N ASP A 9 -19.04 -11.37 -0.01
CA ASP A 9 -18.86 -12.72 -0.56
C ASP A 9 -17.45 -13.29 -0.31
N LEU A 10 -16.48 -12.38 -0.19
CA LEU A 10 -15.14 -12.67 0.32
C LEU A 10 -15.14 -13.04 1.81
N LEU A 11 -16.00 -12.39 2.58
CA LEU A 11 -16.17 -12.57 4.02
C LEU A 11 -16.86 -13.87 4.41
N SER A 12 -17.57 -14.50 3.48
CA SER A 12 -18.30 -15.76 3.71
C SER A 12 -17.50 -17.02 3.35
N SER A 13 -16.27 -16.89 2.84
CA SER A 13 -15.48 -18.00 2.30
C SER A 13 -14.14 -18.31 3.00
N GLY A 14 -13.68 -17.51 3.98
CA GLY A 14 -12.40 -17.72 4.69
C GLY A 14 -12.42 -17.38 6.19
N HIS A 15 -11.36 -17.76 6.93
CA HIS A 15 -11.25 -17.50 8.38
C HIS A 15 -10.56 -16.16 8.67
N TYR A 16 -11.26 -15.05 8.41
CA TYR A 16 -10.73 -13.69 8.58
C TYR A 16 -11.18 -13.04 9.90
N GLY A 17 -10.28 -12.28 10.53
CA GLY A 17 -10.57 -11.45 11.69
C GLY A 17 -11.35 -10.19 11.29
N GLN A 18 -12.18 -9.68 12.21
CA GLN A 18 -13.01 -8.48 11.99
C GLN A 18 -12.20 -7.23 11.62
N ASP A 19 -10.94 -7.13 12.06
CA ASP A 19 -10.03 -6.06 11.70
C ASP A 19 -9.63 -6.09 10.21
N ALA A 20 -9.42 -7.29 9.66
CA ALA A 20 -9.12 -7.47 8.23
C ALA A 20 -10.30 -7.04 7.34
N ILE A 21 -11.52 -7.35 7.78
CA ILE A 21 -12.77 -6.94 7.11
C ILE A 21 -12.86 -5.42 7.02
N ARG A 22 -12.75 -4.76 8.17
CA ARG A 22 -12.82 -3.30 8.28
C ARG A 22 -11.71 -2.62 7.48
N ALA A 23 -10.54 -3.24 7.37
CA ALA A 23 -9.45 -2.70 6.57
C ALA A 23 -9.82 -2.60 5.07
N VAL A 24 -10.44 -3.64 4.51
CA VAL A 24 -10.91 -3.64 3.12
C VAL A 24 -11.98 -2.57 2.92
N GLU A 25 -12.97 -2.50 3.81
CA GLU A 25 -14.04 -1.50 3.76
C GLU A 25 -13.47 -0.07 3.87
N SER A 26 -12.54 0.14 4.81
CA SER A 26 -11.88 1.43 5.03
C SER A 26 -11.13 1.92 3.80
N LEU A 27 -10.47 1.03 3.04
CA LEU A 27 -9.82 1.40 1.78
C LEU A 27 -10.84 1.88 0.74
N LYS A 28 -11.96 1.16 0.61
CA LYS A 28 -13.03 1.55 -0.33
C LYS A 28 -13.66 2.89 0.06
N ASP A 29 -13.89 3.11 1.35
CA ASP A 29 -14.39 4.40 1.87
C ASP A 29 -13.41 5.53 1.59
N THR A 30 -12.13 5.31 1.91
CA THR A 30 -11.04 6.25 1.60
C THR A 30 -11.00 6.62 0.13
N GLY A 31 -11.15 5.64 -0.77
CA GLY A 31 -11.17 5.85 -2.21
C GLY A 31 -12.30 6.76 -2.68
N ARG A 32 -13.50 6.54 -2.13
CA ARG A 32 -14.67 7.36 -2.43
C ARG A 32 -14.51 8.79 -1.92
N GLU A 33 -14.00 8.95 -0.71
CA GLU A 33 -13.79 10.27 -0.10
C GLU A 33 -12.66 11.06 -0.77
N ALA A 34 -11.56 10.39 -1.15
CA ALA A 34 -10.42 11.00 -1.84
C ALA A 34 -10.62 11.11 -3.37
N ASN A 35 -11.76 10.66 -3.90
CA ASN A 35 -12.04 10.62 -5.34
C ASN A 35 -10.94 9.88 -6.14
N CYS A 36 -10.48 8.75 -5.62
CA CYS A 36 -9.51 7.84 -6.26
C CYS A 36 -9.89 6.35 -6.11
N PRO A 37 -11.15 5.96 -6.39
CA PRO A 37 -11.64 4.62 -6.11
C PRO A 37 -10.81 3.52 -6.79
N GLU A 38 -10.36 3.72 -8.03
CA GLU A 38 -9.57 2.71 -8.76
C GLU A 38 -8.23 2.41 -8.09
N PHE A 39 -7.59 3.43 -7.49
CA PHE A 39 -6.34 3.26 -6.76
C PHE A 39 -6.55 2.43 -5.49
N THR A 40 -7.56 2.79 -4.69
CA THR A 40 -7.85 2.09 -3.45
C THR A 40 -8.45 0.70 -3.65
N ASP A 41 -9.20 0.47 -4.74
CA ASP A 41 -9.72 -0.86 -5.09
C ASP A 41 -8.57 -1.81 -5.47
N ARG A 42 -7.53 -1.29 -6.12
CA ARG A 42 -6.28 -2.05 -6.33
C ARG A 42 -5.62 -2.42 -5.00
N LEU A 43 -5.51 -1.49 -4.05
CA LEU A 43 -4.96 -1.77 -2.71
C LEU A 43 -5.83 -2.77 -1.92
N ALA A 44 -7.15 -2.65 -2.01
CA ALA A 44 -8.09 -3.58 -1.39
C ALA A 44 -7.91 -4.99 -1.97
N SER A 45 -7.73 -5.12 -3.28
CA SER A 45 -7.48 -6.40 -3.95
C SER A 45 -6.16 -7.03 -3.50
N ILE A 46 -5.09 -6.22 -3.37
CA ILE A 46 -3.80 -6.67 -2.82
C ILE A 46 -3.96 -7.17 -1.38
N LEU A 47 -4.73 -6.47 -0.55
CA LEU A 47 -4.97 -6.84 0.84
C LEU A 47 -5.76 -8.15 0.93
N ILE A 48 -6.79 -8.31 0.10
CA ILE A 48 -7.57 -9.54 -0.04
C ILE A 48 -6.67 -10.72 -0.44
N ASP A 49 -5.83 -10.56 -1.45
CA ASP A 49 -4.96 -11.63 -1.93
C ASP A 49 -3.91 -11.99 -0.87
N GLY A 50 -3.38 -11.00 -0.16
CA GLY A 50 -2.51 -11.21 0.99
C GLY A 50 -3.18 -12.02 2.11
N LEU A 51 -4.43 -11.68 2.45
CA LEU A 51 -5.22 -12.42 3.44
C LEU A 51 -5.49 -13.86 3.01
N ARG A 52 -5.78 -14.10 1.72
CA ARG A 52 -5.97 -15.46 1.17
C ARG A 52 -4.70 -16.28 1.26
N VAL A 53 -3.55 -15.70 0.92
CA VAL A 53 -2.24 -16.36 1.05
C VAL A 53 -1.99 -16.72 2.51
N LEU A 54 -2.22 -15.78 3.43
CA LEU A 54 -2.07 -16.03 4.86
C LEU A 54 -3.00 -17.15 5.33
N ASP A 55 -4.29 -17.10 5.01
CA ASP A 55 -5.27 -18.11 5.39
C ASP A 55 -5.01 -19.48 4.75
N SER A 56 -4.23 -19.55 3.68
CA SER A 56 -3.85 -20.82 3.03
C SER A 56 -2.67 -21.55 3.71
N LEU A 57 -1.94 -20.89 4.62
CA LEU A 57 -0.78 -21.50 5.28
C LEU A 57 -1.17 -22.73 6.11
N PRO A 58 -0.45 -23.86 6.02
CA PRO A 58 -0.69 -25.02 6.87
C PRO A 58 -0.76 -24.63 8.35
N ARG A 59 -1.79 -25.10 9.07
CA ARG A 59 -2.07 -24.66 10.45
C ARG A 59 -1.02 -25.12 11.46
N ASP A 60 -0.16 -26.05 11.08
CA ASP A 60 1.01 -26.53 11.82
C ASP A 60 2.30 -25.73 11.53
N GLU A 61 2.27 -24.75 10.61
CA GLU A 61 3.43 -23.90 10.35
C GLU A 61 3.86 -23.08 11.58
N PRO A 62 5.17 -22.81 11.74
CA PRO A 62 5.70 -22.02 12.85
C PRO A 62 5.01 -20.66 13.02
N PHE A 63 4.61 -20.01 11.92
CA PHE A 63 3.90 -18.73 11.92
C PHE A 63 2.65 -18.75 12.82
N TRP A 64 1.91 -19.86 12.86
CA TRP A 64 0.67 -19.95 13.62
C TRP A 64 0.85 -20.27 15.10
N ARG A 65 2.06 -20.66 15.52
CA ARG A 65 2.33 -21.11 16.89
C ARG A 65 1.98 -20.01 17.90
N GLY A 66 1.08 -20.33 18.83
CA GLY A 66 0.64 -19.39 19.86
C GLY A 66 -0.43 -18.39 19.40
N THR A 67 -1.03 -18.59 18.23
CA THR A 67 -2.15 -17.77 17.73
C THR A 67 -3.44 -18.60 17.59
N ASN A 68 -4.57 -17.94 17.41
CA ASN A 68 -5.86 -18.60 17.09
C ASN A 68 -6.00 -19.08 15.63
N ALA A 69 -4.93 -18.98 14.83
CA ALA A 69 -4.88 -19.35 13.42
C ALA A 69 -5.96 -18.73 12.50
N VAL A 70 -6.50 -17.58 12.91
CA VAL A 70 -7.35 -16.69 12.12
C VAL A 70 -6.47 -15.66 11.41
N ALA A 71 -6.69 -15.41 10.12
CA ALA A 71 -5.98 -14.39 9.36
C ALA A 71 -6.50 -12.99 9.75
N THR A 72 -5.64 -12.14 10.29
CA THR A 72 -5.97 -10.78 10.72
C THR A 72 -5.08 -9.77 10.01
N LEU A 73 -5.42 -8.49 10.03
CA LEU A 73 -4.60 -7.45 9.41
C LEU A 73 -3.22 -7.39 10.07
N TYR A 74 -3.19 -7.47 11.40
CA TYR A 74 -1.94 -7.51 12.16
C TYR A 74 -1.03 -8.67 11.75
N LYS A 75 -1.59 -9.88 11.63
CA LYS A 75 -0.81 -11.05 11.22
C LYS A 75 -0.37 -10.98 9.76
N LEU A 76 -1.19 -10.40 8.88
CA LEU A 76 -0.81 -10.13 7.50
C LEU A 76 0.41 -9.22 7.42
N GLY A 77 0.45 -8.15 8.22
CA GLY A 77 1.61 -7.27 8.34
C GLY A 77 2.86 -8.04 8.76
N ASN A 78 2.79 -8.84 9.82
CA ASN A 78 3.93 -9.66 10.27
C ASN A 78 4.40 -10.64 9.19
N HIS A 79 3.47 -11.33 8.53
CA HIS A 79 3.80 -12.27 7.46
C HIS A 79 4.47 -11.57 6.26
N ALA A 80 3.99 -10.39 5.88
CA ALA A 80 4.60 -9.62 4.80
C ALA A 80 6.01 -9.12 5.17
N VAL A 81 6.26 -8.76 6.44
CA VAL A 81 7.62 -8.43 6.91
C VAL A 81 8.53 -9.65 6.84
N GLU A 82 8.10 -10.82 7.34
CA GLU A 82 8.89 -12.06 7.25
C GLU A 82 9.24 -12.42 5.80
N ARG A 83 8.29 -12.23 4.87
CA ARG A 83 8.55 -12.42 3.43
C ARG A 83 9.61 -11.47 2.89
N LEU A 84 9.62 -10.21 3.33
CA LEU A 84 10.63 -9.23 2.91
C LEU A 84 12.00 -9.48 3.53
N GLU A 85 12.06 -9.97 4.77
CA GLU A 85 13.32 -10.40 5.38
C GLU A 85 13.95 -11.56 4.60
N ALA A 86 13.13 -12.52 4.15
CA ALA A 86 13.58 -13.64 3.33
C ALA A 86 13.86 -13.25 1.87
N THR A 87 13.05 -12.35 1.30
CA THR A 87 13.12 -11.90 -0.10
C THR A 87 12.90 -10.39 -0.18
N PRO A 88 13.97 -9.58 -0.09
CA PRO A 88 13.86 -8.11 -0.04
C PRO A 88 13.17 -7.47 -1.26
N ASP A 89 13.20 -8.14 -2.42
CA ASP A 89 12.59 -7.67 -3.66
C ASP A 89 11.13 -8.13 -3.84
N ASP A 90 10.50 -8.73 -2.83
CA ASP A 90 9.10 -9.17 -2.89
C ASP A 90 8.15 -7.95 -3.00
N ARG A 91 7.84 -7.59 -4.24
CA ARG A 91 6.96 -6.46 -4.56
C ARG A 91 5.56 -6.63 -3.98
N THR A 92 5.06 -7.87 -3.93
CA THR A 92 3.73 -8.16 -3.41
C THR A 92 3.68 -7.91 -1.91
N ALA A 93 4.68 -8.39 -1.16
CA ALA A 93 4.76 -8.15 0.28
C ALA A 93 4.86 -6.64 0.61
N ARG A 94 5.60 -5.85 -0.17
CA ARG A 94 5.64 -4.38 -0.01
C ARG A 94 4.28 -3.75 -0.19
N TRP A 95 3.58 -4.10 -1.27
CA TRP A 95 2.25 -3.55 -1.53
C TRP A 95 1.21 -3.98 -0.50
N VAL A 96 1.32 -5.18 0.07
CA VAL A 96 0.50 -5.61 1.22
C VAL A 96 0.74 -4.71 2.43
N LEU A 97 1.99 -4.35 2.72
CA LEU A 97 2.31 -3.44 3.83
C LEU A 97 1.81 -2.02 3.58
N VAL A 98 1.90 -1.52 2.34
CA VAL A 98 1.30 -0.23 1.93
C VAL A 98 -0.20 -0.24 2.13
N ALA A 99 -0.90 -1.24 1.58
CA ALA A 99 -2.35 -1.37 1.71
C ALA A 99 -2.78 -1.47 3.19
N SER A 100 -2.05 -2.25 3.99
CA SER A 100 -2.32 -2.40 5.43
C SER A 100 -2.11 -1.11 6.20
N ALA A 101 -1.04 -0.37 5.91
CA ALA A 101 -0.73 0.91 6.56
C ALA A 101 -1.76 1.99 6.21
N LEU A 102 -2.17 2.07 4.94
CA LEU A 102 -3.18 3.03 4.51
C LEU A 102 -4.56 2.69 5.13
N ALA A 103 -4.95 1.41 5.12
CA ALA A 103 -6.20 0.95 5.74
C ALA A 103 -6.26 1.22 7.25
N ALA A 104 -5.11 1.15 7.94
CA ALA A 104 -4.99 1.43 9.36
C ALA A 104 -4.86 2.93 9.69
N GLY A 105 -4.80 3.81 8.69
CA GLY A 105 -4.60 5.25 8.89
C GLY A 105 -3.20 5.61 9.40
N SER A 106 -2.16 4.88 9.00
CA SER A 106 -0.77 5.20 9.34
C SER A 106 -0.41 6.62 8.91
N SER A 107 0.43 7.29 9.70
CA SER A 107 0.84 8.68 9.46
C SER A 107 1.61 8.91 8.16
N ASP A 108 2.21 7.86 7.60
CA ASP A 108 2.91 7.86 6.33
C ASP A 108 2.13 7.14 5.21
N GLY A 109 0.94 6.58 5.50
CA GLY A 109 0.17 5.79 4.54
C GLY A 109 0.91 4.59 3.94
N GLY A 110 2.04 4.16 4.55
CA GLY A 110 2.90 3.11 4.01
C GLY A 110 3.98 3.57 3.03
N LEU A 111 4.20 4.88 2.86
CA LEU A 111 5.24 5.44 1.98
C LEU A 111 6.64 4.86 2.25
N SER A 112 6.95 4.56 3.51
CA SER A 112 8.22 3.93 3.92
C SER A 112 8.53 2.60 3.21
N TRP A 113 7.52 1.89 2.68
CA TRP A 113 7.69 0.62 1.99
C TRP A 113 7.99 0.76 0.48
N LEU A 114 7.78 1.95 -0.10
CA LEU A 114 7.85 2.17 -1.55
C LEU A 114 9.25 2.46 -2.10
N GLY A 115 10.22 2.83 -1.26
CA GLY A 115 11.55 3.29 -1.73
C GLY A 115 12.23 2.36 -2.76
N PRO A 116 12.35 1.05 -2.48
CA PRO A 116 12.89 0.10 -3.45
C PRO A 116 12.05 -0.05 -4.73
N LEU A 117 10.73 0.08 -4.64
CA LEU A 117 9.85 0.02 -5.81
C LEU A 117 10.01 1.24 -6.72
N ILE A 118 10.08 2.43 -6.12
CA ILE A 118 10.28 3.71 -6.83
C ILE A 118 11.66 3.76 -7.49
N THR A 119 12.69 3.25 -6.81
CA THR A 119 14.04 3.17 -7.36
C THR A 119 14.09 2.26 -8.59
N ALA A 120 13.33 1.16 -8.58
CA ALA A 120 13.26 0.23 -9.70
C ALA A 120 12.34 0.71 -10.83
N ASP A 121 11.30 1.49 -10.52
CA ASP A 121 10.30 1.94 -11.48
C ASP A 121 9.69 3.29 -11.07
N ALA A 122 10.06 4.34 -11.80
CA ALA A 122 9.55 5.69 -11.59
C ALA A 122 8.03 5.83 -11.78
N VAL A 123 7.34 4.85 -12.39
CA VAL A 123 5.86 4.85 -12.46
C VAL A 123 5.23 4.80 -11.06
N VAL A 124 5.90 4.19 -10.07
CA VAL A 124 5.41 4.09 -8.69
C VAL A 124 5.34 5.45 -7.98
N VAL A 125 6.00 6.48 -8.53
CA VAL A 125 5.94 7.85 -7.99
C VAL A 125 4.52 8.40 -7.98
N HIS A 126 3.72 8.07 -8.99
CA HIS A 126 2.32 8.48 -9.03
C HIS A 126 1.53 7.92 -7.84
N ASP A 127 1.74 6.65 -7.51
CA ASP A 127 1.10 6.00 -6.36
C ASP A 127 1.57 6.61 -5.03
N ALA A 128 2.86 6.92 -4.90
CA ALA A 128 3.40 7.58 -3.72
C ALA A 128 2.77 8.96 -3.50
N VAL A 129 2.59 9.73 -4.57
CA VAL A 129 1.91 11.03 -4.52
C VAL A 129 0.43 10.89 -4.12
N MET A 130 -0.29 9.91 -4.68
CA MET A 130 -1.68 9.64 -4.29
C MET A 130 -1.80 9.28 -2.80
N ILE A 131 -0.90 8.45 -2.27
CA ILE A 131 -0.88 8.11 -0.84
C ILE A 131 -0.65 9.36 0.00
N ALA A 132 0.33 10.20 -0.37
CA ALA A 132 0.62 11.43 0.35
C ALA A 132 -0.59 12.39 0.35
N ASP A 133 -1.32 12.48 -0.75
CA ASP A 133 -2.54 13.29 -0.86
C ASP A 133 -3.70 12.76 -0.02
N ILE A 134 -3.91 11.44 0.01
CA ILE A 134 -4.90 10.83 0.90
C ILE A 134 -4.57 11.16 2.36
N VAL A 135 -3.32 10.94 2.77
CA VAL A 135 -2.86 11.19 4.14
C VAL A 135 -3.01 12.67 4.52
N GLN A 136 -2.68 13.59 3.60
CA GLN A 136 -2.79 15.02 3.86
C GLN A 136 -4.23 15.53 3.86
N ASN A 137 -5.04 15.13 2.88
CA ASN A 137 -6.35 15.74 2.65
C ASN A 137 -7.48 15.07 3.44
N LEU A 138 -7.38 13.76 3.72
CA LEU A 138 -8.39 13.05 4.49
C LEU A 138 -7.97 12.82 5.95
N ILE A 139 -6.73 12.39 6.18
CA ILE A 139 -6.25 12.10 7.55
C ILE A 139 -5.78 13.38 8.26
N GLY A 140 -5.37 14.40 7.49
CA GLY A 140 -4.91 15.69 8.03
C GLY A 140 -3.45 15.69 8.49
N LEU A 141 -2.65 14.74 8.01
CA LEU A 141 -1.24 14.58 8.39
C LEU A 141 -0.30 15.00 7.26
N ASN A 142 0.79 15.68 7.59
CA ASN A 142 1.76 16.09 6.60
C ASN A 142 2.67 14.91 6.21
N ALA A 143 2.40 14.31 5.04
CA ALA A 143 3.18 13.21 4.48
C ALA A 143 4.43 13.64 3.67
N SER A 144 4.75 14.94 3.61
CA SER A 144 5.81 15.45 2.72
C SER A 144 7.19 14.86 3.01
N GLU A 145 7.56 14.70 4.29
CA GLU A 145 8.84 14.09 4.65
C GLU A 145 8.88 12.60 4.29
N ALA A 146 7.80 11.87 4.55
CA ALA A 146 7.70 10.46 4.19
C ALA A 146 7.76 10.26 2.66
N LEU A 147 7.09 11.13 1.89
CA LEU A 147 7.13 11.13 0.43
C LEU A 147 8.55 11.41 -0.08
N ARG A 148 9.23 12.41 0.52
CA ARG A 148 10.62 12.74 0.19
C ARG A 148 11.53 11.54 0.42
N GLN A 149 11.42 10.89 1.57
CA GLN A 149 12.22 9.71 1.92
C GLN A 149 11.95 8.54 0.97
N ALA A 150 10.68 8.27 0.65
CA ALA A 150 10.30 7.23 -0.31
C ALA A 150 10.88 7.49 -1.71
N CYS A 151 10.94 8.75 -2.15
CA CYS A 151 11.46 9.14 -3.45
C CYS A 151 12.98 9.43 -3.48
N ALA A 152 13.71 9.28 -2.38
CA ALA A 152 15.11 9.71 -2.29
C ALA A 152 16.06 9.03 -3.30
N GLY A 153 15.74 7.79 -3.70
CA GLY A 153 16.51 6.99 -4.65
C GLY A 153 16.06 7.06 -6.11
N VAL A 154 15.02 7.84 -6.42
CA VAL A 154 14.46 7.91 -7.79
C VAL A 154 15.44 8.57 -8.77
N ASP A 155 15.45 8.10 -10.02
CA ASP A 155 16.20 8.75 -11.10
C ASP A 155 15.59 10.13 -11.42
N ARG A 156 16.29 11.19 -10.98
CA ARG A 156 15.86 12.58 -11.17
C ARG A 156 15.83 12.99 -12.64
N GLU A 157 16.71 12.44 -13.48
CA GLU A 157 16.69 12.73 -14.92
C GLU A 157 15.46 12.12 -15.57
N GLU A 158 15.09 10.89 -15.18
CA GLU A 158 13.85 10.27 -15.63
C GLU A 158 12.62 11.06 -15.18
N LEU A 159 12.58 11.54 -13.93
CA LEU A 159 11.50 12.42 -13.47
C LEU A 159 11.42 13.69 -14.30
N ARG A 160 12.56 14.33 -14.62
CA ARG A 160 12.59 15.54 -15.47
C ARG A 160 12.15 15.27 -16.90
N ARG A 161 12.35 14.06 -17.42
CA ARG A 161 11.79 13.67 -18.73
C ARG A 161 10.27 13.51 -18.69
N ARG A 162 9.71 13.06 -17.57
CA ARG A 162 8.27 12.82 -17.40
C ARG A 162 7.47 14.08 -17.04
N ALA A 163 8.03 14.96 -16.21
CA ALA A 163 7.32 16.14 -15.71
C ALA A 163 6.78 17.10 -16.80
N PRO A 164 7.45 17.35 -17.94
CA PRO A 164 6.95 18.23 -19.00
C PRO A 164 5.85 17.61 -19.86
N ALA A 165 5.61 16.29 -19.77
CA ALA A 165 4.64 15.61 -20.60
C ALA A 165 3.22 15.80 -20.06
N ASP A 166 2.67 17.04 -20.14
CA ASP A 166 1.25 17.50 -20.00
C ASP A 166 0.28 16.78 -19.02
N GLY A 167 0.74 15.88 -18.16
CA GLY A 167 -0.11 14.93 -17.42
C GLY A 167 0.57 14.22 -16.25
N ASP A 168 1.88 14.33 -16.05
CA ASP A 168 2.55 13.74 -14.87
C ASP A 168 2.89 14.79 -13.79
N ALA A 169 1.82 15.35 -13.21
CA ALA A 169 1.93 16.29 -12.08
C ALA A 169 2.63 15.67 -10.86
N ALA A 170 2.61 14.34 -10.72
CA ALA A 170 3.26 13.63 -9.62
C ALA A 170 4.78 13.73 -9.72
N SER A 171 5.36 13.48 -10.91
CA SER A 171 6.79 13.65 -11.16
C SER A 171 7.25 15.09 -10.91
N GLY A 172 6.48 16.09 -11.36
CA GLY A 172 6.78 17.50 -11.11
C GLY A 172 6.78 17.88 -9.62
N ARG A 173 5.78 17.39 -8.86
CA ARG A 173 5.72 17.60 -7.41
C ARG A 173 6.89 16.97 -6.67
N VAL A 174 7.26 15.74 -7.01
CA VAL A 174 8.39 15.06 -6.37
C VAL A 174 9.72 15.75 -6.71
N LEU A 175 9.91 16.22 -7.94
CA LEU A 175 11.07 17.04 -8.29
C LEU A 175 11.15 18.31 -7.43
N ALA A 176 10.06 19.07 -7.35
CA ALA A 176 10.01 20.28 -6.52
C ALA A 176 10.30 19.99 -5.03
N LEU A 177 9.78 18.87 -4.51
CA LEU A 177 10.01 18.43 -3.13
C LEU A 177 11.48 18.05 -2.86
N LEU A 178 12.16 17.49 -3.86
CA LEU A 178 13.57 17.09 -3.79
C LEU A 178 14.54 18.27 -4.06
N GLU A 179 14.11 19.29 -4.80
CA GLU A 179 14.92 20.45 -5.20
C GLU A 179 14.77 21.66 -4.27
N GLY A 180 13.65 21.77 -3.55
CA GLY A 180 13.30 22.92 -2.70
C GLY A 180 14.12 23.15 -1.42
N ASP A 181 15.27 22.49 -1.28
CA ASP A 181 16.21 22.63 -0.15
C ASP A 181 17.55 23.31 -0.55
N GLN A 182 17.51 24.22 -1.53
CA GLN A 182 18.65 25.11 -1.86
C GLN A 182 18.48 26.51 -1.26
#